data_AF-A0A7S0L1I4-F1
#
_entry.id   AF-A0A7S0L1I4-F1
#
_cell.length_a   1.000
_cell.length_b   1.000
_cell.length_c   1.000
_cell.angle_alpha   90.00
_cell.angle_beta   90.00
_cell.angle_gamma   90.00
#
_symmetry.space_group_name_H-M   'P 1'
#
loop_
_entity.id
_entity.type
_entity.pdbx_description
1 polymer ?
#
loop_
_entity_poly.entity_id
_entity_poly.type
_entity_poly.pdbx_seq_one_letter_code
_entity_poly.pdbx_strand_id
1 'polypeptide(L)'
;RVYRPGEKVSGVVVMHTPPSQMFTHDGLSVRVDGVVNMQLSSKAVGLFEAFYSTAKPITLLTWHADLAQAGKLSGGSSEFPFAFTLEATDSDKLFETYHGVFINVQYCLTAELRRGML
;
A
#
# COMPACT_ATOMS: atom_id res chain seq x y z
N ARG A 1 -12.86 -5.87 -2.48
CA ARG A 1 -13.10 -6.83 -1.36
C ARG A 1 -13.34 -6.04 -0.09
N VAL A 2 -14.13 -6.55 0.83
CA VAL A 2 -14.38 -5.93 2.14
C VAL A 2 -13.67 -6.80 3.18
N TYR A 3 -13.00 -6.16 4.14
CA TYR A 3 -12.32 -6.83 5.25
C TYR A 3 -12.71 -6.19 6.58
N ARG A 4 -12.59 -6.95 7.67
CA ARG A 4 -12.86 -6.50 9.04
C ARG A 4 -11.59 -6.58 9.90
N PRO A 5 -11.49 -5.79 10.98
CA PRO A 5 -10.38 -5.89 11.92
C PRO A 5 -10.20 -7.33 12.44
N GLY A 6 -8.95 -7.79 12.48
CA GLY A 6 -8.57 -9.15 12.87
C GLY A 6 -8.68 -10.20 11.75
N GLU A 7 -9.23 -9.85 10.58
CA GLU A 7 -9.28 -10.79 9.46
C GLU A 7 -7.91 -10.97 8.80
N LYS A 8 -7.64 -12.20 8.35
CA LYS A 8 -6.45 -12.50 7.55
C LYS A 8 -6.66 -12.01 6.12
N VAL A 9 -5.75 -11.15 5.66
CA VAL A 9 -5.63 -10.73 4.27
C VAL A 9 -4.49 -11.50 3.64
N SER A 10 -4.75 -12.21 2.54
CA SER A 10 -3.72 -12.97 1.82
C SER A 10 -3.93 -12.91 0.31
N GLY A 11 -2.84 -13.03 -0.43
CA GLY A 11 -2.85 -13.03 -1.88
C GLY A 11 -1.52 -13.50 -2.46
N VAL A 12 -1.40 -13.38 -3.77
CA VAL A 12 -0.19 -13.71 -4.52
C VAL A 12 0.11 -12.54 -5.45
N VAL A 13 1.33 -12.02 -5.40
CA VAL A 13 1.83 -11.11 -6.43
C VAL A 13 2.30 -11.98 -7.59
N VAL A 14 1.72 -11.77 -8.77
CA VAL A 14 2.05 -12.53 -9.97
C VAL A 14 2.82 -11.62 -10.92
N MET A 15 4.00 -12.08 -11.33
CA MET A 15 4.84 -11.37 -12.28
C MET A 15 4.91 -12.13 -13.59
N HIS A 16 4.52 -11.45 -14.67
CA HIS A 16 4.61 -11.98 -16.03
C HIS A 16 5.81 -11.37 -16.75
N THR A 17 6.75 -12.23 -17.14
CA THR A 17 7.93 -11.90 -17.93
C THR A 17 7.84 -12.56 -19.31
N PRO A 18 8.39 -11.93 -20.37
CA PRO A 18 8.50 -12.57 -21.67
C PRO A 18 9.22 -13.93 -21.56
N PRO A 19 8.70 -15.02 -22.16
CA PRO A 19 9.24 -16.37 -21.97
C PRO A 19 10.72 -16.54 -22.32
N SER A 20 11.23 -15.72 -23.25
CA SER A 20 12.60 -15.78 -23.75
C SER A 20 13.59 -14.85 -23.04
N GLN A 21 13.18 -14.16 -21.96
CA GLN A 21 14.00 -13.14 -21.31
C GLN A 21 14.13 -13.40 -19.80
N MET A 22 15.37 -13.35 -19.30
CA MET A 22 15.61 -13.23 -17.86
C MET A 22 15.41 -11.78 -17.43
N PHE A 23 14.66 -11.58 -16.36
CA PHE A 23 14.40 -10.26 -15.79
C PHE A 23 15.20 -10.06 -14.50
N THR A 24 16.12 -9.10 -14.49
CA THR A 24 16.89 -8.73 -13.29
C THR A 24 16.14 -7.69 -12.47
N HIS A 25 16.09 -7.88 -11.16
CA HIS A 25 15.44 -6.97 -10.21
C HIS A 25 16.27 -6.83 -8.92
N ASP A 26 16.02 -5.77 -8.16
CA ASP A 26 16.68 -5.43 -6.90
C ASP A 26 15.76 -5.71 -5.68
N GLY A 27 14.99 -6.79 -5.82
CA GLY A 27 14.00 -7.23 -4.84
C GLY A 27 12.57 -6.83 -5.17
N LEU A 28 11.65 -7.55 -4.53
CA LEU A 28 10.20 -7.36 -4.59
C LEU A 28 9.70 -7.24 -3.17
N SER A 29 8.89 -6.23 -2.88
CA SER A 29 8.21 -6.09 -1.60
C SER A 29 6.74 -5.78 -1.76
N VAL A 30 5.96 -6.01 -0.71
CA VAL A 30 4.60 -5.52 -0.57
C VAL A 30 4.52 -4.65 0.67
N ARG A 31 3.81 -3.54 0.53
CA ARG A 31 3.49 -2.61 1.62
C ARG A 31 1.97 -2.44 1.71
N VAL A 32 1.47 -2.33 2.92
CA VAL A 32 0.08 -1.96 3.20
C VAL A 32 0.09 -0.75 4.11
N ASP A 33 -0.66 0.28 3.70
CA ASP A 33 -0.83 1.52 4.43
C ASP A 33 -2.31 1.77 4.69
N GLY A 34 -2.68 1.94 5.95
CA GLY A 34 -3.97 2.50 6.36
C GLY A 34 -3.73 3.92 6.87
N VAL A 35 -4.39 4.92 6.29
CA VAL A 35 -4.13 6.32 6.60
C VAL A 35 -5.43 7.12 6.68
N VAL A 36 -5.52 8.00 7.67
CA VAL A 36 -6.50 9.10 7.72
C VAL A 36 -5.83 10.38 7.26
N ASN A 37 -6.37 10.97 6.20
CA ASN A 37 -5.92 12.23 5.63
C ASN A 37 -7.00 13.29 5.76
N MET A 38 -6.57 14.51 6.07
CA MET A 38 -7.37 15.71 5.88
C MET A 38 -7.21 16.18 4.42
N GLN A 39 -8.30 16.37 3.68
CA GLN A 39 -8.29 16.79 2.28
C GLN A 39 -9.08 18.07 2.03
N LEU A 40 -8.63 18.87 1.06
CA LEU A 40 -9.30 20.12 0.68
C LEU A 40 -10.43 19.87 -0.32
N SER A 41 -11.57 20.48 -0.06
CA SER A 41 -12.63 20.65 -1.05
C SER A 41 -12.28 21.77 -2.02
N SER A 42 -12.49 21.53 -3.32
CA SER A 42 -12.38 22.56 -4.36
C SER A 42 -13.35 23.74 -4.17
N LYS A 43 -14.36 23.60 -3.30
CA LYS A 43 -15.32 24.67 -2.96
C LYS A 43 -14.95 25.47 -1.69
N ALA A 44 -13.91 25.08 -0.96
CA ALA A 44 -13.52 25.68 0.32
C ALA A 44 -12.09 26.26 0.30
N VAL A 45 -11.56 26.50 -0.91
CA VAL A 45 -10.23 27.10 -1.14
C VAL A 45 -10.17 28.47 -0.47
N GLY A 46 -9.15 28.72 0.36
CA GLY A 46 -8.89 30.00 1.04
C GLY A 46 -9.17 30.05 2.55
N LEU A 47 -10.17 29.36 3.10
CA LEU A 47 -10.50 29.45 4.55
C LEU A 47 -9.72 28.46 5.44
N PHE A 48 -9.33 27.31 4.88
CA PHE A 48 -8.70 26.24 5.66
C PHE A 48 -7.30 25.84 5.16
N GLU A 49 -6.82 26.49 4.10
CA GLU A 49 -5.60 26.12 3.38
C GLU A 49 -4.34 26.07 4.27
N ALA A 50 -4.22 26.98 5.23
CA ALA A 50 -3.12 27.03 6.19
C ALA A 50 -3.17 25.92 7.27
N PHE A 51 -4.36 25.42 7.60
CA PHE A 51 -4.54 24.32 8.57
C PHE A 51 -4.36 22.96 7.91
N TYR A 52 -4.75 22.81 6.64
CA TYR A 52 -4.54 21.57 5.88
C TYR A 52 -3.07 21.31 5.55
N SER A 53 -2.31 22.34 5.18
CA SER A 53 -0.88 22.17 4.85
C SER A 53 -0.01 21.75 6.05
N THR A 54 -0.53 21.91 7.26
CA THR A 54 0.16 21.55 8.51
C THR A 54 -0.39 20.28 9.16
N ALA A 55 -1.58 19.83 8.75
CA ALA A 55 -2.21 18.61 9.24
C ALA A 55 -1.47 17.37 8.74
N LYS A 56 -0.74 16.69 9.63
CA LYS A 56 -0.07 15.45 9.31
C LYS A 56 -1.08 14.31 9.15
N PRO A 57 -0.92 13.43 8.14
CA PRO A 57 -1.66 12.18 8.06
C PRO A 57 -1.54 11.36 9.34
N ILE A 58 -2.62 10.69 9.73
CA ILE A 58 -2.62 9.75 10.86
C ILE A 58 -2.51 8.34 10.28
N THR A 59 -1.43 7.65 10.62
CA THR A 59 -1.23 6.25 10.25
C THR A 59 -2.08 5.35 11.15
N LEU A 60 -2.87 4.47 10.53
CA LEU A 60 -3.68 3.46 11.19
C LEU A 60 -3.02 2.08 11.17
N LEU A 61 -2.44 1.73 10.03
CA LEU A 61 -1.83 0.45 9.74
C LEU A 61 -0.59 0.68 8.88
N THR A 62 0.52 0.07 9.26
CA THR A 62 1.71 -0.09 8.43
C THR A 62 2.10 -1.55 8.45
N TRP A 63 2.08 -2.21 7.29
CA TRP A 63 2.62 -3.56 7.14
C TRP A 63 3.54 -3.62 5.94
N HIS A 64 4.62 -4.39 6.04
CA HIS A 64 5.59 -4.56 4.96
C HIS A 64 6.16 -5.97 4.99
N ALA A 65 6.39 -6.56 3.81
CA ALA A 65 7.15 -7.78 3.65
C ALA A 65 7.97 -7.75 2.36
N ASP A 66 9.23 -8.17 2.47
CA ASP A 66 10.06 -8.50 1.31
C ASP A 66 9.66 -9.89 0.80
N LEU A 67 9.22 -9.94 -0.45
CA LEU A 67 8.75 -11.18 -1.09
C LEU A 67 9.83 -11.85 -1.94
N ALA A 68 10.82 -11.09 -2.43
CA ALA A 68 11.98 -11.63 -3.11
C ALA A 68 13.21 -10.74 -2.89
N GLN A 69 14.38 -11.37 -2.73
CA GLN A 69 15.67 -10.67 -2.74
C GLN A 69 16.06 -10.25 -4.16
N ALA A 70 17.10 -9.42 -4.29
CA ALA A 70 17.68 -9.08 -5.58
C ALA A 70 18.10 -10.35 -6.34
N GLY A 71 17.82 -10.39 -7.64
CA GLY A 71 18.02 -11.61 -8.40
C GLY A 71 17.53 -11.53 -9.83
N LYS A 72 17.42 -12.72 -10.44
CA LYS A 72 16.90 -12.90 -11.81
C LYS A 72 15.67 -13.79 -11.76
N LEU A 73 14.63 -13.39 -12.48
CA LEU A 73 13.45 -14.19 -12.72
C LEU A 73 13.53 -14.80 -14.12
N SER A 74 13.21 -16.08 -14.24
CA SER A 74 13.06 -16.75 -15.52
C SER A 74 11.88 -16.16 -16.29
N GLY A 75 11.89 -16.34 -17.61
CA GLY A 75 10.73 -16.03 -18.44
C GLY A 75 9.50 -16.83 -18.02
N GLY A 76 8.30 -16.24 -18.17
CA GLY A 76 7.04 -16.88 -17.81
C GLY A 76 6.33 -16.21 -16.64
N SER A 77 5.78 -17.00 -15.72
CA SER A 77 5.02 -16.52 -14.56
C SER A 77 5.76 -16.86 -13.27
N SER A 78 5.98 -15.88 -12.41
CA SER A 78 6.50 -16.07 -11.05
C SER A 78 5.46 -15.62 -10.04
N GLU A 79 5.28 -16.39 -8.97
CA GLU A 79 4.27 -16.16 -7.95
C GLU A 79 4.89 -15.94 -6.58
N PHE A 80 4.47 -14.87 -5.90
CA PHE A 80 5.01 -14.48 -4.61
C PHE A 80 3.86 -14.31 -3.60
N PRO A 81 3.61 -15.30 -2.73
CA PRO A 81 2.53 -15.25 -1.77
C PRO A 81 2.81 -14.25 -0.64
N PHE A 82 1.76 -13.59 -0.16
CA PHE A 82 1.81 -12.75 1.03
C PHE A 82 0.58 -12.99 1.90
N ALA A 83 0.73 -12.76 3.21
CA ALA A 83 -0.38 -12.76 4.15
C ALA A 83 -0.07 -11.89 5.36
N PHE A 84 -1.10 -11.23 5.89
CA PHE A 84 -1.04 -10.47 7.13
C PHE A 84 -2.41 -10.46 7.83
N THR A 85 -2.43 -10.09 9.10
CA THR A 85 -3.67 -9.87 9.85
C THR A 85 -4.00 -8.39 9.83
N LEU A 86 -5.25 -8.04 9.53
CA LEU A 86 -5.70 -6.65 9.44
C LEU A 86 -5.90 -6.05 10.84
N GLU A 87 -4.84 -5.46 11.39
CA GLU A 87 -4.80 -4.90 12.74
C GLU A 87 -4.22 -3.48 12.74
N ALA A 88 -4.59 -2.66 13.71
CA ALA A 88 -4.00 -1.34 13.86
C ALA A 88 -2.57 -1.46 14.40
N THR A 89 -1.63 -0.72 13.80
CA THR A 89 -0.22 -0.72 14.27
C THR A 89 0.12 0.52 15.07
N ASP A 90 -0.34 1.69 14.60
CA ASP A 90 0.04 2.99 15.14
C ASP A 90 -1.17 3.76 15.72
N SER A 91 -2.32 3.10 15.81
CA SER A 91 -3.57 3.66 16.34
C SER A 91 -4.28 2.66 17.24
N ASP A 92 -5.20 3.15 18.09
CA ASP A 92 -5.98 2.27 18.97
C ASP A 92 -6.95 1.36 18.19
N LYS A 93 -7.33 1.75 16.96
CA LYS A 93 -8.29 1.03 16.13
C LYS A 93 -8.21 1.39 14.66
N LEU A 94 -8.69 0.46 13.83
CA LEU A 94 -8.98 0.72 12.43
C LEU A 94 -10.31 1.47 12.27
N PHE A 95 -10.40 2.32 11.26
CA PHE A 95 -11.63 3.01 10.87
C PHE A 95 -12.16 2.42 9.56
N GLU A 96 -13.44 2.60 9.29
CA GLU A 96 -14.00 2.21 8.00
C GLU A 96 -13.44 3.12 6.89
N THR A 97 -13.22 2.54 5.70
CA THR A 97 -12.87 3.33 4.51
C THR A 97 -13.95 4.38 4.27
N TYR A 98 -13.53 5.63 4.12
CA TYR A 98 -14.44 6.77 4.03
C TYR A 98 -13.87 7.83 3.09
N HIS A 99 -14.67 8.30 2.15
CA HIS A 99 -14.30 9.34 1.19
C HIS A 99 -15.24 10.54 1.36
N GLY A 100 -14.89 11.43 2.28
CA GLY A 100 -15.68 12.63 2.59
C GLY A 100 -15.16 13.89 1.91
N VAL A 101 -15.74 15.04 2.25
CA VAL A 101 -15.33 16.34 1.71
C VAL A 101 -14.00 16.83 2.32
N PHE A 102 -13.79 16.52 3.60
CA PHE A 102 -12.64 17.01 4.39
C PHE A 102 -11.76 15.91 4.97
N ILE A 103 -12.26 14.68 5.02
CA ILE A 103 -11.57 13.53 5.60
C ILE A 103 -11.61 12.38 4.59
N ASN A 104 -10.48 11.72 4.44
CA ASN A 104 -10.31 10.50 3.68
C ASN A 104 -9.68 9.43 4.56
N VAL A 105 -10.32 8.27 4.69
CA VAL A 105 -9.77 7.07 5.32
C VAL A 105 -9.58 6.04 4.23
N GLN A 106 -8.32 5.62 4.02
CA GLN A 106 -7.97 4.70 2.94
C GLN A 106 -7.01 3.63 3.43
N TYR A 107 -7.18 2.43 2.88
CA TYR A 107 -6.25 1.30 3.00
C TYR A 107 -5.73 0.94 1.62
N CYS A 108 -4.42 0.95 1.43
CA CYS A 108 -3.77 0.70 0.15
C CYS A 108 -2.78 -0.45 0.30
N LEU A 109 -2.80 -1.41 -0.64
CA LEU A 109 -1.79 -2.44 -0.78
C LEU A 109 -0.99 -2.16 -2.06
N THR A 110 0.32 -2.01 -1.90
CA THR A 110 1.25 -1.68 -2.98
C THR A 110 2.28 -2.79 -3.09
N ALA A 111 2.42 -3.38 -4.28
CA ALA A 111 3.55 -4.24 -4.60
C ALA A 111 4.60 -3.42 -5.34
N GLU A 112 5.85 -3.47 -4.87
CA GLU A 112 6.96 -2.70 -5.42
C GLU A 112 8.08 -3.63 -5.88
N LEU A 113 8.37 -3.62 -7.18
CA LEU A 113 9.50 -4.32 -7.77
C LEU A 113 10.61 -3.30 -8.05
N ARG A 114 11.69 -3.36 -7.27
CA ARG A 114 12.83 -2.47 -7.47
C ARG A 114 13.68 -2.97 -8.63
N ARG A 115 14.25 -2.03 -9.39
CA ARG A 115 15.13 -2.33 -10.52
C ARG A 115 16.38 -1.47 -10.41
N GLY A 116 17.53 -2.05 -10.73
CA GLY A 116 18.76 -1.28 -10.93
C GLY A 116 18.56 -0.25 -12.06
N MET A 117 19.15 0.93 -11.88
CA MET A 117 19.28 1.91 -12.96
C MET A 117 20.30 1.39 -13.98
N LEU A 118 19.96 1.47 -15.27
CA LEU A 118 20.91 1.25 -16.38
C LEU A 118 21.95 2.36 -16.42
#